data_AF-A0A5B8NC45-F1
#
_entry.id   AF-A0A5B8NC45-F1
#
_cell.length_a   1.000
_cell.length_b   1.000
_cell.length_c   1.000
_cell.angle_alpha   90.00
_cell.angle_beta   90.00
_cell.angle_gamma   90.00
#
_symmetry.space_group_name_H-M   'P 1'
#
loop_
_entity.id
_entity.type
_entity.pdbx_description
1 polymer ?
#
loop_
_entity_poly.entity_id
_entity_poly.type
_entity_poly.pdbx_seq_one_letter_code
_entity_poly.pdbx_strand_id
1 'polypeptide(L)'
;MDSQSSGPGPTGAAQPGLVAGLGGVAKNLFGLLVSRIELAACELGEARDNLVRLLLVGALGVVALWLGAACWTALVVVLAWDALGWKILLLVAIFYTVLALVVLRRAQAMLARDPLSLPATLAELRGDRDALL
;
A
#
# COMPACT_ATOMS: atom_id res chain seq x y z
N MET A 1 0.72 7.17 -91.67
CA MET A 1 -0.42 7.06 -90.75
C MET A 1 -0.03 6.12 -89.62
N ASP A 2 0.20 6.69 -88.43
CA ASP A 2 -0.33 6.26 -87.12
C ASP A 2 -0.15 4.78 -86.72
N SER A 3 0.52 4.41 -85.62
CA SER A 3 0.16 4.69 -84.21
C SER A 3 1.32 4.24 -83.30
N GLN A 4 1.92 5.06 -82.44
CA GLN A 4 1.58 5.38 -81.04
C GLN A 4 1.43 4.19 -80.05
N SER A 5 2.15 4.34 -78.92
CA SER A 5 1.84 3.81 -77.57
C SER A 5 2.31 2.36 -77.29
N SER A 6 2.90 1.97 -76.15
CA SER A 6 3.04 2.59 -74.83
C SER A 6 4.19 1.91 -74.07
N GLY A 7 4.99 2.69 -73.33
CA GLY A 7 5.80 2.13 -72.25
C GLY A 7 4.90 1.71 -71.08
N PRO A 8 5.24 0.68 -70.30
CA PRO A 8 4.60 0.47 -69.01
C PRO A 8 5.18 1.48 -68.02
N GLY A 9 4.34 2.43 -67.59
CA GLY A 9 4.63 3.27 -66.44
C GLY A 9 4.76 2.43 -65.16
N PRO A 10 5.49 2.93 -64.14
CA PRO A 10 5.57 2.27 -62.84
C PRO A 10 4.19 2.31 -62.17
N THR A 11 3.44 1.22 -62.27
CA THR A 11 2.19 1.05 -61.52
C THR A 11 2.49 0.65 -60.08
N GLY A 12 2.23 1.60 -59.18
CA GLY A 12 1.56 1.31 -57.92
C GLY A 12 2.47 0.83 -56.79
N ALA A 13 3.13 1.78 -56.13
CA ALA A 13 3.50 1.65 -54.73
C ALA A 13 2.21 1.52 -53.88
N ALA A 14 1.69 0.30 -53.75
CA ALA A 14 0.60 0.00 -52.82
C ALA A 14 1.17 0.08 -51.40
N GLN A 15 0.81 1.12 -50.64
CA GLN A 15 1.33 1.46 -49.32
C GLN A 15 1.18 0.31 -48.29
N PRO A 16 2.25 -0.44 -47.96
CA PRO A 16 2.20 -1.53 -46.99
C PRO A 16 2.31 -1.04 -45.53
N GLY A 17 2.37 0.28 -45.30
CA GLY A 17 2.91 0.85 -44.07
C GLY A 17 1.93 1.07 -42.91
N LEU A 18 0.63 1.25 -43.17
CA LEU A 18 -0.29 1.74 -42.13
C LEU A 18 -0.77 0.64 -41.18
N VAL A 19 -1.17 -0.51 -41.73
CA VAL A 19 -1.65 -1.66 -40.96
C VAL A 19 -0.49 -2.33 -40.20
N ALA A 20 0.69 -2.41 -40.84
CA ALA A 20 1.92 -2.84 -40.20
C ALA A 20 2.38 -1.85 -39.10
N GLY A 21 2.20 -0.55 -39.33
CA GLY A 21 2.47 0.50 -38.34
C GLY A 21 1.58 0.37 -37.10
N LEU A 22 0.28 0.09 -37.27
CA LEU A 22 -0.65 -0.08 -36.15
C LEU A 22 -0.31 -1.32 -35.31
N GLY A 23 0.05 -2.44 -35.96
CA GLY A 23 0.53 -3.64 -35.27
C GLY A 23 1.84 -3.40 -34.50
N GLY A 24 2.75 -2.60 -35.07
CA GLY A 24 3.99 -2.19 -34.40
C GLY A 24 3.75 -1.31 -33.18
N VAL A 25 2.83 -0.34 -33.27
CA VAL A 25 2.45 0.54 -32.17
C VAL A 25 1.79 -0.25 -31.04
N ALA A 26 0.86 -1.17 -31.35
CA ALA A 26 0.22 -2.01 -30.35
C ALA A 26 1.23 -2.88 -29.58
N LYS A 27 2.19 -3.46 -30.29
CA LYS A 27 3.26 -4.28 -29.68
C LYS A 27 4.20 -3.46 -28.80
N ASN A 28 4.50 -2.23 -29.21
CA ASN A 28 5.31 -1.30 -28.42
C ASN A 28 4.58 -0.87 -27.15
N LEU A 29 3.30 -0.51 -27.26
CA LEU A 29 2.45 -0.11 -26.14
C LEU A 29 2.33 -1.25 -25.11
N PHE A 30 2.14 -2.49 -25.57
CA PHE A 30 2.09 -3.65 -24.70
C PHE A 30 3.43 -3.87 -23.97
N GLY A 31 4.56 -3.75 -24.66
CA GLY A 31 5.89 -3.82 -24.02
C GLY A 31 6.11 -2.72 -22.97
N LEU A 32 5.61 -1.52 -23.23
CA LEU A 32 5.66 -0.38 -22.29
C LEU A 32 4.81 -0.63 -21.05
N LEU A 33 3.61 -1.19 -21.20
CA LEU A 33 2.74 -1.57 -20.08
C LEU A 33 3.38 -2.65 -19.22
N VAL A 34 3.90 -3.72 -19.83
CA VAL A 34 4.58 -4.82 -19.11
C VAL A 34 5.75 -4.27 -18.30
N SER A 35 6.60 -3.42 -18.90
CA SER A 35 7.73 -2.81 -18.21
C SER A 35 7.31 -1.92 -17.02
N ARG A 36 6.20 -1.17 -17.14
CA ARG A 36 5.65 -0.39 -16.02
C ARG A 36 5.12 -1.27 -14.90
N ILE A 37 4.49 -2.40 -15.23
CA ILE A 37 4.01 -3.37 -14.24
C ILE A 37 5.18 -4.04 -13.52
N GLU A 38 6.24 -4.41 -14.26
CA GLU A 38 7.46 -4.96 -13.66
C GLU A 38 8.13 -3.98 -12.70
N LEU A 39 8.23 -2.71 -13.10
CA LEU A 39 8.74 -1.63 -12.24
C LEU A 39 7.84 -1.42 -11.01
N ALA A 40 6.52 -1.33 -11.19
CA ALA A 40 5.58 -1.16 -10.08
C ALA A 40 5.63 -2.35 -9.11
N ALA A 41 5.74 -3.58 -9.61
CA ALA A 41 5.89 -4.78 -8.80
C ALA A 41 7.21 -4.79 -8.02
N CYS A 42 8.31 -4.33 -8.64
CA CYS A 42 9.61 -4.19 -7.99
C CYS A 42 9.57 -3.13 -6.89
N GLU A 43 9.04 -1.93 -7.19
CA GLU A 43 8.87 -0.84 -6.22
C GLU A 43 7.94 -1.24 -5.07
N LEU A 44 6.86 -2.00 -5.33
CA LEU A 44 6.00 -2.53 -4.27
C LEU A 44 6.74 -3.52 -3.38
N GLY A 45 7.60 -4.36 -3.95
CA GLY A 45 8.45 -5.30 -3.22
C GLY A 45 9.44 -4.59 -2.30
N GLU A 46 10.13 -3.58 -2.82
CA GLU A 46 11.06 -2.76 -2.04
C GLU A 46 10.34 -1.95 -0.95
N ALA A 47 9.19 -1.34 -1.28
CA ALA A 47 8.35 -0.66 -0.30
C ALA A 47 7.88 -1.63 0.79
N ARG A 48 7.46 -2.85 0.43
CA ARG A 48 7.05 -3.89 1.38
C ARG A 48 8.20 -4.28 2.30
N ASP A 49 9.39 -4.52 1.78
CA ASP A 49 10.54 -4.91 2.58
C ASP A 49 10.97 -3.78 3.54
N ASN A 50 10.91 -2.53 3.09
CA ASN A 50 11.14 -1.38 3.95
C ASN A 50 10.04 -1.22 5.02
N LEU A 51 8.77 -1.46 4.67
CA LEU A 51 7.65 -1.49 5.63
C LEU A 51 7.82 -2.61 6.67
N VAL A 52 8.19 -3.82 6.24
CA VAL A 52 8.44 -4.95 7.14
C VAL A 52 9.62 -4.63 8.07
N ARG A 53 10.69 -4.02 7.55
CA ARG A 53 11.83 -3.58 8.36
C ARG A 53 11.44 -2.51 9.36
N LEU A 54 10.64 -1.52 8.95
CA LEU A 54 10.12 -0.48 9.84
C LEU A 54 9.19 -1.06 10.90
N LEU A 55 8.33 -2.02 10.55
CA LEU A 55 7.48 -2.75 11.49
C LEU A 55 8.30 -3.56 12.48
N LEU A 56 9.38 -4.22 12.04
CA LEU A 56 10.27 -4.98 12.92
C LEU A 56 10.97 -4.05 13.93
N VAL A 57 11.60 -2.98 13.44
CA VAL A 57 12.30 -2.01 14.29
C VAL A 57 11.32 -1.27 15.19
N GLY A 58 10.15 -0.90 14.65
CA GLY A 58 9.06 -0.28 15.40
C GLY A 58 8.53 -1.20 16.51
N ALA A 59 8.29 -2.48 16.22
CA ALA A 59 7.86 -3.46 17.21
C ALA A 59 8.92 -3.64 18.31
N LEU A 60 10.20 -3.76 17.95
CA LEU A 60 11.29 -3.83 18.91
C LEU A 60 11.37 -2.56 19.77
N GLY A 61 11.20 -1.39 19.16
CA GLY A 61 11.12 -0.10 19.84
C GLY A 61 9.95 -0.01 20.81
N VAL A 62 8.76 -0.47 20.42
CA VAL A 62 7.57 -0.55 21.28
C VAL A 62 7.84 -1.45 22.47
N VAL A 63 8.45 -2.63 22.27
CA VAL A 63 8.82 -3.55 23.36
C VAL A 63 9.82 -2.88 24.32
N ALA A 64 10.86 -2.23 23.80
CA ALA A 64 11.86 -1.55 24.60
C ALA A 64 11.26 -0.39 25.41
N LEU A 65 10.37 0.41 24.79
CA LEU A 65 9.64 1.47 25.49
C LEU A 65 8.73 0.92 26.58
N TRP A 66 8.05 -0.20 26.34
CA TRP A 66 7.20 -0.84 27.34
C TRP A 66 8.04 -1.35 28.51
N LEU A 67 9.16 -2.02 28.24
CA LEU A 67 10.07 -2.46 29.30
C LEU A 67 10.61 -1.26 30.11
N GLY A 68 10.98 -0.17 29.43
CA GLY A 68 11.41 1.08 30.08
C GLY A 68 10.32 1.67 30.96
N ALA A 69 9.09 1.79 30.47
CA ALA A 69 7.96 2.30 31.23
C ALA A 69 7.63 1.42 32.45
N ALA A 70 7.77 0.10 32.34
CA ALA A 70 7.62 -0.82 33.47
C ALA A 70 8.70 -0.59 34.54
N CYS A 71 9.96 -0.45 34.13
CA CYS A 71 11.07 -0.11 35.04
C CYS A 71 10.85 1.24 35.74
N TRP A 72 10.42 2.28 35.00
CA TRP A 72 10.09 3.58 35.57
C TRP A 72 8.92 3.51 36.56
N THR A 73 7.89 2.73 36.25
CA THR A 73 6.77 2.50 37.16
C THR A 73 7.23 1.83 38.45
N ALA A 74 8.04 0.78 38.34
CA ALA A 74 8.60 0.10 39.50
C ALA A 74 9.45 1.04 40.35
N LEU A 75 10.28 1.88 39.73
CA LEU A 75 11.06 2.91 40.43
C LEU A 75 10.17 3.88 41.20
N VAL A 76 9.10 4.39 40.58
CA VAL A 76 8.12 5.27 41.23
C VAL A 76 7.45 4.57 42.41
N VAL A 77 7.06 3.31 42.24
CA VAL A 77 6.45 2.51 43.32
C VAL A 77 7.39 2.36 44.49
N VAL A 78 8.66 2.03 44.26
CA VAL A 78 9.67 1.87 45.31
C VAL A 78 9.93 3.19 46.04
N LEU A 79 10.11 4.30 45.30
CA LEU A 79 10.34 5.62 45.90
C LEU A 79 9.15 6.11 46.73
N ALA A 80 7.93 5.86 46.25
CA ALA A 80 6.70 6.30 46.91
C ALA A 80 6.20 5.31 47.97
N TRP A 81 6.85 4.16 48.13
CA TRP A 81 6.38 3.08 49.01
C TRP A 81 6.31 3.51 50.48
N ASP A 82 7.31 4.22 50.97
CA ASP A 82 7.35 4.65 52.37
C ASP A 82 6.23 5.67 52.68
N ALA A 83 5.93 6.54 51.71
CA ALA A 83 4.92 7.59 51.87
C ALA A 83 3.47 7.11 51.65
N LEU A 84 3.24 6.20 50.70
CA LEU A 84 1.90 5.78 50.28
C LEU A 84 1.59 4.29 50.52
N GLY A 85 2.59 3.44 50.65
CA GLY A 85 2.45 1.98 50.78
C GLY A 85 1.60 1.39 49.66
N TRP A 86 0.59 0.60 50.01
CA TRP A 86 -0.29 -0.05 49.04
C TRP A 86 -1.08 0.94 48.14
N LYS A 87 -1.28 2.20 48.57
CA LYS A 87 -2.05 3.20 47.80
C LYS A 87 -1.38 3.53 46.48
N ILE A 88 -0.05 3.48 46.39
CA ILE A 88 0.64 3.75 45.11
C ILE A 88 0.32 2.67 44.07
N LEU A 89 0.13 1.41 44.49
CA LEU A 89 -0.27 0.33 43.59
C LEU A 89 -1.66 0.57 43.01
N LEU A 90 -2.59 1.06 43.83
CA LEU A 90 -3.94 1.42 43.37
C LEU A 90 -3.90 2.57 42.37
N LEU A 91 -3.10 3.61 42.63
CA LEU A 91 -2.92 4.73 41.69
C LEU A 91 -2.34 4.28 40.35
N VAL A 92 -1.29 3.45 40.39
CA VAL A 92 -0.70 2.86 39.18
C VAL A 92 -1.71 2.00 38.43
N ALA A 93 -2.49 1.18 39.14
CA ALA A 93 -3.54 0.35 38.53
C ALA A 93 -4.63 1.19 37.85
N ILE A 94 -5.12 2.24 38.51
CA ILE A 94 -6.08 3.18 37.92
C ILE A 94 -5.47 3.85 36.67
N PHE A 95 -4.23 4.33 36.76
CA PHE A 95 -3.55 4.98 35.64
C PHE A 95 -3.49 4.08 34.41
N TYR A 96 -3.02 2.84 34.57
CA TYR A 96 -2.95 1.89 33.45
C TYR A 96 -4.34 1.44 32.95
N THR A 97 -5.34 1.36 33.82
CA THR A 97 -6.72 1.05 33.43
C THR A 97 -7.32 2.16 32.57
N VAL A 98 -7.12 3.42 32.96
CA VAL A 98 -7.55 4.59 32.18
C VAL A 98 -6.81 4.63 30.85
N LEU A 99 -5.49 4.41 30.84
CA LEU A 99 -4.70 4.37 29.62
C LEU A 99 -5.21 3.29 28.65
N ALA A 100 -5.45 2.07 29.15
CA ALA A 100 -6.01 0.98 28.36
C ALA A 100 -7.39 1.32 27.79
N LEU A 101 -8.26 1.95 28.59
CA LEU A 101 -9.59 2.37 28.12
C LEU A 101 -9.51 3.42 27.02
N VAL A 102 -8.61 4.40 27.15
CA VAL A 102 -8.38 5.43 26.11
C VAL A 102 -7.89 4.79 24.82
N VAL A 103 -6.92 3.87 24.90
CA VAL A 103 -6.39 3.15 23.74
C VAL A 103 -7.49 2.30 23.08
N LEU A 104 -8.27 1.55 23.86
CA LEU A 104 -9.37 0.73 23.35
C LEU A 104 -10.42 1.59 22.65
N ARG A 105 -10.80 2.73 23.25
CA ARG A 105 -11.74 3.66 22.62
C ARG A 105 -11.20 4.29 21.34
N ARG A 106 -9.90 4.62 21.29
CA ARG A 106 -9.27 5.10 20.04
C ARG A 106 -9.23 4.02 18.97
N ALA A 107 -8.87 2.78 19.33
CA ALA A 107 -8.89 1.66 18.41
C ALA A 107 -10.29 1.42 17.85
N GLN A 108 -11.32 1.42 18.70
CA GLN A 108 -12.72 1.34 18.29
C GLN A 108 -13.12 2.52 17.40
N ALA A 109 -12.71 3.75 17.72
CA ALA A 109 -13.00 4.92 16.90
C ALA A 109 -12.29 4.88 15.54
N MET A 110 -11.07 4.32 15.46
CA MET A 110 -10.37 4.09 14.20
C MET A 110 -11.09 3.04 13.35
N LEU A 111 -11.47 1.90 13.93
CA LEU A 111 -12.26 0.86 13.23
C LEU A 111 -13.66 1.34 12.82
N ALA A 112 -14.29 2.21 13.61
CA ALA A 112 -15.61 2.76 13.29
C ALA A 112 -15.56 3.87 12.23
N ARG A 113 -14.41 4.55 12.07
CA ARG A 113 -14.19 5.58 11.05
C ARG A 113 -13.67 4.99 9.74
N ASP A 114 -13.02 3.84 9.80
CA ASP A 114 -12.56 3.05 8.66
C ASP A 114 -13.10 1.61 8.79
N PRO A 115 -14.30 1.29 8.25
CA PRO A 115 -14.29 0.09 7.43
C PRO A 115 -13.26 0.42 6.34
N LEU A 116 -12.03 -0.13 6.47
CA LEU A 116 -10.93 -0.02 5.52
C LEU A 116 -11.49 0.35 4.16
N SER A 117 -11.03 1.35 3.42
CA SER A 117 -11.48 1.69 2.04
C SER A 117 -11.63 0.53 1.02
N LEU A 118 -11.43 -0.72 1.44
CA LEU A 118 -11.80 -2.01 0.83
C LEU A 118 -13.28 -2.23 0.47
N PRO A 119 -14.37 -1.91 1.20
CA PRO A 119 -15.72 -2.16 0.70
C PRO A 119 -16.07 -1.26 -0.48
N ALA A 120 -15.58 -0.02 -0.51
CA ALA A 120 -15.77 0.88 -1.66
C ALA A 120 -15.00 0.37 -2.89
N THR A 121 -13.72 0.02 -2.73
CA THR A 121 -12.91 -0.58 -3.81
C THR A 121 -13.34 -2.00 -4.21
N LEU A 122 -13.82 -2.83 -3.27
CA LEU A 122 -14.41 -4.15 -3.55
C LEU A 122 -15.79 -4.07 -4.17
N ALA A 123 -16.53 -2.99 -3.94
CA ALA A 123 -17.80 -2.70 -4.63
C ALA A 123 -17.53 -2.24 -6.07
N GLU A 124 -16.51 -1.40 -6.30
CA GLU A 124 -16.05 -1.05 -7.64
C GLU A 124 -15.51 -2.26 -8.41
N LEU A 125 -14.69 -3.12 -7.78
CA LEU A 125 -14.23 -4.39 -8.37
C LEU A 125 -15.38 -5.38 -8.65
N ARG A 126 -16.49 -5.31 -7.89
CA ARG A 126 -17.68 -6.14 -8.16
C ARG A 126 -18.48 -5.64 -9.34
N GLY A 127 -18.62 -4.32 -9.44
CA GLY A 127 -19.28 -3.68 -10.59
C GLY A 127 -18.54 -3.98 -11.89
N ASP A 128 -17.21 -3.94 -11.88
CA ASP A 128 -16.40 -4.27 -13.06
C ASP A 128 -16.49 -5.76 -13.43
N ARG A 129 -16.59 -6.65 -12.42
CA ARG A 129 -16.84 -8.09 -12.64
C ARG A 129 -18.22 -8.38 -13.19
N ASP A 130 -19.27 -7.74 -12.66
CA ASP A 130 -20.65 -7.95 -13.11
C ASP A 130 -20.90 -7.30 -14.49
N ALA A 131 -20.05 -6.39 -14.95
CA ALA A 131 -20.03 -5.89 -16.33
C ALA A 131 -19.31 -6.84 -17.32
N LEU A 132 -18.49 -7.76 -16.81
CA LEU A 132 -17.74 -8.75 -17.60
C LEU A 132 -18.43 -10.13 -17.68
N LEU A 133 -19.51 -10.35 -16.92
CA LEU A 133 -20.37 -11.55 -16.96
C LEU A 133 -21.70 -11.22 -17.64
#